data_AF-A0A633IUV6-F1
#
_entry.id   AF-A0A633IUV6-F1
#
_cell.length_a   1.000
_cell.length_b   1.000
_cell.length_c   1.000
_cell.angle_alpha   90.00
_cell.angle_beta   90.00
_cell.angle_gamma   90.00
#
_symmetry.space_group_name_H-M   'P 1'
#
loop_
_entity.id
_entity.type
_entity.pdbx_description
1 polymer ?
#
loop_
_entity_poly.entity_id
_entity_poly.type
_entity_poly.pdbx_seq_one_letter_code
_entity_poly.pdbx_strand_id
1 'polypeptide(L)'
;YRIHVFSRYLKWLCGLVHSSKGIHAKYEVDVFIESIRAHIPRNSSLNMNEISEKSLNEEEIKVLFRLLEIGGIENPFHKEVQVRNRLIFTLLLNLGLRAGELLNLKIDDFDLRDNTLSVVRRHDSKEDGRSYQPLVKTGERVIPLSDELACEIFDYISNSREKMTKRKKHNFLLVAHCTGKNAGEPLSISAYEKVISTLKRASPELYNLSGHRLRHSWNYMY
;
A
#
# COMPACT_ATOMS: atom_id res chain seq x y z
N TYR A 1 -18.22 -5.46 4.08
CA TYR A 1 -18.21 -4.35 3.10
C TYR A 1 -18.92 -4.68 1.78
N ARG A 2 -18.49 -5.68 0.99
CA ARG A 2 -19.02 -5.95 -0.37
C ARG A 2 -20.53 -6.27 -0.47
N ILE A 3 -21.09 -7.06 0.46
CA ILE A 3 -22.53 -7.46 0.41
C ILE A 3 -23.47 -6.30 0.82
N HIS A 4 -23.04 -5.37 1.68
CA HIS A 4 -23.83 -4.18 2.05
C HIS A 4 -24.00 -3.20 0.89
N VAL A 5 -22.93 -2.95 0.13
CA VAL A 5 -22.97 -2.10 -1.05
C VAL A 5 -23.85 -2.74 -2.13
N PHE A 6 -23.69 -4.05 -2.36
CA PHE A 6 -24.48 -4.81 -3.32
C PHE A 6 -25.97 -4.84 -2.99
N SER A 7 -26.35 -5.10 -1.74
CA SER A 7 -27.76 -5.10 -1.31
C SER A 7 -28.40 -3.71 -1.37
N ARG A 8 -27.65 -2.63 -1.09
CA ARG A 8 -28.15 -1.25 -1.28
C ARG A 8 -28.37 -0.93 -2.76
N TYR A 9 -27.45 -1.32 -3.62
CA TYR A 9 -27.58 -1.13 -5.07
C TYR A 9 -28.78 -1.90 -5.64
N LEU A 10 -28.97 -3.16 -5.25
CA LEU A 10 -30.14 -3.95 -5.64
C LEU A 10 -31.45 -3.33 -5.16
N LYS A 11 -31.50 -2.83 -3.92
CA LYS A 11 -32.68 -2.14 -3.40
C LYS A 11 -33.04 -0.92 -4.23
N TRP A 12 -32.03 -0.10 -4.58
CA TRP A 12 -32.21 1.06 -5.44
C TRP A 12 -32.65 0.66 -6.85
N LEU A 13 -32.01 -0.35 -7.46
CA LEU A 13 -32.33 -0.83 -8.80
C LEU A 13 -33.76 -1.39 -8.87
N CYS A 14 -34.17 -2.19 -7.88
CA CYS A 14 -35.55 -2.68 -7.77
C CYS A 14 -36.54 -1.52 -7.66
N GLY A 15 -36.24 -0.51 -6.83
CA GLY A 15 -37.06 0.70 -6.72
C GLY A 15 -37.19 1.46 -8.04
N LEU A 16 -36.10 1.59 -8.80
CA LEU A 16 -36.08 2.25 -10.10
C LEU A 16 -36.91 1.48 -11.15
N VAL A 17 -36.74 0.17 -11.25
CA VAL A 17 -37.47 -0.70 -12.20
C VAL A 17 -38.96 -0.81 -11.84
N HIS A 18 -39.28 -0.87 -10.55
CA HIS A 18 -40.66 -0.92 -10.10
C HIS A 18 -41.38 0.41 -10.35
N SER A 19 -40.70 1.53 -10.13
CA SER A 19 -41.23 2.87 -10.44
C SER A 19 -41.47 3.06 -11.93
N SER A 20 -40.56 2.59 -12.79
CA SER A 20 -40.71 2.71 -14.25
C SER A 20 -41.80 1.80 -14.84
N LYS A 21 -42.14 0.70 -14.15
CA LYS A 21 -43.20 -0.24 -14.55
C LYS A 21 -44.52 -0.09 -13.78
N GLY A 22 -44.63 0.87 -12.87
CA GLY A 22 -45.82 1.07 -12.04
C GLY A 22 -46.12 -0.08 -11.07
N ILE A 23 -45.09 -0.85 -10.67
CA ILE A 23 -45.22 -2.02 -9.80
C ILE A 23 -45.08 -1.57 -8.34
N HIS A 24 -46.09 -1.83 -7.52
CA HIS A 24 -46.07 -1.53 -6.08
C HIS A 24 -45.71 -2.75 -5.24
N ALA A 25 -44.48 -3.25 -5.40
CA ALA A 25 -43.96 -4.44 -4.71
C ALA A 25 -42.84 -4.09 -3.71
N LYS A 26 -43.06 -3.07 -2.89
CA LYS A 26 -42.04 -2.56 -1.94
C LYS A 26 -41.73 -3.60 -0.85
N TYR A 27 -42.76 -4.28 -0.37
CA TYR A 27 -42.64 -5.28 0.70
C TYR A 27 -41.81 -6.49 0.25
N GLU A 28 -42.05 -6.98 -0.96
CA GLU A 28 -41.35 -8.11 -1.56
C GLU A 28 -39.88 -7.78 -1.82
N VAL A 29 -39.58 -6.55 -2.25
CA VAL A 29 -38.21 -6.06 -2.38
C VAL A 29 -37.52 -6.01 -1.01
N ASP A 30 -38.21 -5.51 0.02
CA ASP A 30 -37.65 -5.46 1.37
C ASP A 30 -37.37 -6.87 1.92
N VAL A 31 -38.30 -7.83 1.76
CA VAL A 31 -38.11 -9.24 2.14
C VAL A 31 -36.94 -9.88 1.36
N PHE A 32 -36.85 -9.63 0.06
CA PHE A 32 -35.74 -10.11 -0.77
C PHE A 32 -34.40 -9.56 -0.29
N ILE A 33 -34.31 -8.26 -0.01
CA ILE A 33 -33.08 -7.63 0.49
C ILE A 33 -32.72 -8.15 1.89
N GLU A 34 -33.69 -8.36 2.76
CA GLU A 34 -33.45 -8.96 4.08
C GLU A 34 -32.99 -10.42 3.98
N SER A 35 -33.49 -11.20 3.02
CA SER A 35 -32.98 -12.56 2.77
C SER A 35 -31.50 -12.56 2.35
N ILE A 36 -31.07 -11.61 1.53
CA ILE A 36 -29.66 -11.45 1.14
C ILE A 36 -28.81 -11.04 2.36
N ARG A 37 -29.33 -10.14 3.19
CA ARG A 37 -28.65 -9.70 4.42
C ARG A 37 -28.55 -10.80 5.47
N ALA A 38 -29.52 -11.71 5.54
CA ALA A 38 -29.49 -12.85 6.45
C ALA A 38 -28.39 -13.86 6.11
N HIS A 39 -27.95 -13.93 4.85
CA HIS A 39 -26.80 -14.72 4.41
C HIS A 39 -25.45 -14.03 4.65
N ILE A 40 -25.44 -12.81 5.19
CA ILE A 40 -24.21 -12.21 5.68
C ILE A 40 -23.75 -13.05 6.88
N PRO A 41 -22.53 -13.60 6.87
CA PRO A 41 -22.01 -14.29 8.04
C PRO A 41 -22.12 -13.33 9.22
N ARG A 42 -22.85 -13.76 10.27
CA ARG A 42 -22.93 -13.08 11.56
C ARG A 42 -21.56 -13.17 12.23
N ASN A 43 -20.56 -12.48 11.68
CA ASN A 43 -19.43 -12.05 12.47
C ASN A 43 -19.98 -10.99 13.40
N SER A 44 -20.42 -11.44 14.57
CA SER A 44 -20.58 -10.62 15.76
C SER A 44 -19.37 -9.68 15.83
N SER A 45 -19.63 -8.37 15.77
CA SER A 45 -18.64 -7.30 15.82
C SER A 45 -17.48 -7.45 14.82
N LEU A 46 -17.51 -6.69 13.72
CA LEU A 46 -16.28 -5.99 13.36
C LEU A 46 -16.01 -5.01 14.50
N ASN A 47 -15.38 -5.50 15.56
CA ASN A 47 -14.98 -4.69 16.70
C ASN A 47 -14.10 -3.57 16.13
N MET A 48 -14.47 -2.31 16.32
CA MET A 48 -13.55 -1.19 16.06
C MET A 48 -12.21 -1.43 16.80
N ASN A 49 -12.25 -2.14 17.93
CA ASN A 49 -11.07 -2.64 18.66
C ASN A 49 -10.23 -3.66 17.84
N GLU A 50 -10.84 -4.57 17.07
CA GLU A 50 -10.08 -5.54 16.22
C GLU A 50 -9.44 -4.88 15.00
N ILE A 51 -10.04 -3.79 14.47
CA ILE A 51 -9.46 -3.00 13.39
C ILE A 51 -8.31 -2.15 13.94
N SER A 52 -8.51 -1.54 15.11
CA SER A 52 -7.49 -0.79 15.87
C SER A 52 -6.30 -1.65 16.27
N GLU A 53 -6.49 -2.94 16.60
CA GLU A 53 -5.39 -3.88 16.88
C GLU A 53 -4.57 -4.22 15.62
N LYS A 54 -5.17 -4.10 14.43
CA LYS A 54 -4.55 -4.48 13.15
C LYS A 54 -3.89 -3.30 12.44
N SER A 55 -4.27 -2.05 12.71
CA SER A 55 -3.56 -0.85 12.26
C SER A 55 -2.46 -0.44 13.24
N LEU A 56 -1.45 0.30 12.77
CA LEU A 56 -0.58 1.07 13.66
C LEU A 56 -1.40 2.21 14.30
N ASN A 57 -1.20 2.43 15.59
CA ASN A 57 -1.71 3.62 16.29
C ASN A 57 -0.80 4.84 16.05
N GLU A 58 -1.25 6.03 16.47
CA GLU A 58 -0.51 7.28 16.26
C GLU A 58 0.88 7.27 16.91
N GLU A 59 1.03 6.68 18.09
CA GLU A 59 2.33 6.60 18.78
C GLU A 59 3.30 5.66 18.05
N GLU A 60 2.83 4.51 17.57
CA GLU A 60 3.60 3.61 16.72
C GLU A 60 4.05 4.33 15.43
N ILE A 61 3.19 5.15 14.81
CA ILE A 61 3.55 5.94 13.62
C ILE A 61 4.60 7.00 13.96
N LYS A 62 4.46 7.70 15.10
CA LYS A 62 5.44 8.70 15.56
C LYS A 62 6.80 8.06 15.81
N VAL A 63 6.83 6.93 16.53
CA VAL A 63 8.08 6.18 16.79
C VAL A 63 8.69 5.67 15.49
N LEU A 64 7.88 5.14 14.58
CA LEU A 64 8.33 4.70 13.26
C LEU A 64 9.03 5.82 12.49
N PHE A 65 8.41 6.99 12.38
CA PHE A 65 9.01 8.10 11.63
C PHE A 65 10.18 8.78 12.35
N ARG A 66 10.23 8.70 13.68
CA ARG A 66 11.42 9.11 14.46
C ARG A 66 12.62 8.23 14.12
N LEU A 67 12.45 6.90 14.11
CA LEU A 67 13.49 5.95 13.72
C LEU A 67 13.86 6.02 12.23
N LEU A 68 13.00 6.62 11.40
CA LEU A 68 13.24 6.83 9.96
C LEU A 68 13.72 8.25 9.65
N GLU A 69 13.93 9.10 10.66
CA GLU A 69 14.45 10.44 10.47
C GLU A 69 15.84 10.38 9.83
N ILE A 70 16.02 11.10 8.71
CA ILE A 70 17.25 11.07 7.94
C ILE A 70 18.34 11.79 8.75
N GLY A 71 19.45 11.09 9.01
CA GLY A 71 20.53 11.57 9.88
C GLY A 71 20.20 11.52 11.37
N GLY A 72 19.01 11.05 11.76
CA GLY A 72 18.60 10.95 13.16
C GLY A 72 19.49 9.99 13.94
N ILE A 73 19.74 10.32 15.22
CA ILE A 73 20.62 9.54 16.10
C ILE A 73 20.04 8.16 16.42
N GLU A 74 18.71 8.05 16.46
CA GLU A 74 17.99 6.81 16.73
C GLU A 74 17.78 5.97 15.47
N ASN A 75 18.14 6.48 14.29
CA ASN A 75 17.94 5.76 13.03
C ASN A 75 18.90 4.56 12.96
N PRO A 76 18.39 3.31 12.95
CA PRO A 76 19.23 2.12 13.06
C PRO A 76 19.93 1.76 11.73
N PHE A 77 19.73 2.55 10.68
CA PHE A 77 20.24 2.26 9.34
C PHE A 77 21.43 3.14 8.97
N HIS A 78 22.31 2.62 8.12
CA HIS A 78 23.38 3.39 7.49
C HIS A 78 22.82 4.53 6.63
N LYS A 79 23.53 5.67 6.59
CA LYS A 79 23.08 6.91 5.94
C LYS A 79 22.65 6.73 4.49
N GLU A 80 23.32 5.85 3.75
CA GLU A 80 23.07 5.58 2.33
C GLU A 80 21.67 5.00 2.07
N VAL A 81 21.07 4.32 3.05
CA VAL A 81 19.76 3.67 2.87
C VAL A 81 18.61 4.43 3.53
N GLN A 82 18.89 5.44 4.34
CA GLN A 82 17.88 6.12 5.16
C GLN A 82 16.80 6.79 4.30
N VAL A 83 17.19 7.52 3.24
CA VAL A 83 16.24 8.18 2.33
C VAL A 83 15.30 7.15 1.68
N ARG A 84 15.85 6.06 1.14
CA ARG A 84 15.05 4.96 0.56
C ARG A 84 14.10 4.36 1.60
N ASN A 85 14.61 4.08 2.80
CA ASN A 85 13.82 3.44 3.85
C ASN A 85 12.68 4.34 4.30
N ARG A 86 12.93 5.64 4.52
CA ARG A 86 11.87 6.59 4.83
C ARG A 86 10.80 6.60 3.74
N LEU A 87 11.19 6.72 2.47
CA LEU A 87 10.27 6.71 1.34
C LEU A 87 9.41 5.44 1.26
N ILE A 88 9.97 4.26 1.58
CA ILE A 88 9.22 3.00 1.63
C ILE A 88 8.01 3.12 2.55
N PHE A 89 8.20 3.63 3.78
CA PHE A 89 7.12 3.74 4.75
C PHE A 89 6.19 4.92 4.44
N THR A 90 6.71 6.03 3.90
CA THR A 90 5.89 7.13 3.37
C THR A 90 4.90 6.61 2.31
N LEU A 91 5.38 5.85 1.33
CA LEU A 91 4.52 5.27 0.27
C LEU A 91 3.50 4.28 0.81
N LEU A 92 3.91 3.39 1.71
CA LEU A 92 3.00 2.40 2.30
C LEU A 92 1.87 3.06 3.10
N LEU A 93 2.18 4.08 3.89
CA LEU A 93 1.20 4.76 4.74
C LEU A 93 0.30 5.74 3.99
N ASN A 94 0.77 6.35 2.89
CA ASN A 94 -0.05 7.29 2.11
C ASN A 94 -0.85 6.65 0.99
N LEU A 95 -0.39 5.51 0.44
CA LEU A 95 -0.98 4.89 -0.75
C LEU A 95 -1.58 3.50 -0.48
N GLY A 96 -1.43 2.97 0.74
CA GLY A 96 -1.97 1.67 1.14
C GLY A 96 -1.45 0.49 0.31
N LEU A 97 -0.26 0.61 -0.28
CA LEU A 97 0.32 -0.40 -1.16
C LEU A 97 0.58 -1.71 -0.43
N ARG A 98 0.40 -2.85 -1.11
CA ARG A 98 0.97 -4.11 -0.63
C ARG A 98 2.47 -4.12 -0.90
N ALA A 99 3.24 -4.88 -0.11
CA ALA A 99 4.68 -5.03 -0.32
C ALA A 99 5.04 -5.43 -1.77
N GLY A 100 4.28 -6.35 -2.37
CA GLY A 100 4.46 -6.76 -3.76
C GLY A 100 4.20 -5.64 -4.77
N GLU A 101 3.23 -4.76 -4.50
CA GLU A 101 2.96 -3.58 -5.34
C GLU A 101 4.09 -2.56 -5.21
N LEU A 102 4.46 -2.23 -3.98
CA LEU A 102 5.56 -1.32 -3.66
C LEU A 102 6.87 -1.71 -4.36
N LEU A 103 7.24 -2.99 -4.28
CA LEU A 103 8.50 -3.50 -4.85
C LEU A 103 8.46 -3.68 -6.37
N ASN A 104 7.30 -3.50 -7.00
CA ASN A 104 7.09 -3.60 -8.44
C ASN A 104 6.87 -2.23 -9.11
N LEU A 105 6.84 -1.15 -8.32
CA LEU A 105 6.77 0.21 -8.86
C LEU A 105 7.99 0.51 -9.73
N LYS A 106 7.74 1.12 -10.88
CA LYS A 106 8.74 1.68 -11.79
C LYS A 106 8.59 3.20 -11.84
N ILE A 107 9.63 3.90 -12.28
CA ILE A 107 9.60 5.35 -12.50
C ILE A 107 8.50 5.71 -13.51
N ASP A 108 8.34 4.88 -14.54
CA ASP A 108 7.35 5.10 -15.61
C ASP A 108 5.90 4.94 -15.14
N ASP A 109 5.67 4.48 -13.90
CA ASP A 109 4.33 4.37 -13.31
C ASP A 109 3.80 5.71 -12.79
N PHE A 110 4.65 6.73 -12.70
CA PHE A 110 4.31 8.03 -12.16
C PHE A 110 4.00 9.01 -13.29
N ASP A 111 2.78 9.55 -13.30
CA ASP A 111 2.39 10.65 -14.17
C ASP A 111 2.51 11.97 -13.40
N LEU A 112 3.51 12.77 -13.77
CA LEU A 112 3.78 14.07 -13.15
C LEU A 112 2.81 15.17 -13.60
N ARG A 113 2.10 14.99 -14.72
CA ARG A 113 1.14 16.00 -15.19
C ARG A 113 -0.14 15.93 -14.37
N ASP A 114 -0.59 14.71 -14.13
CA ASP A 114 -1.84 14.43 -13.42
C ASP A 114 -1.61 14.10 -11.93
N ASN A 115 -0.33 14.09 -11.48
CA ASN A 115 0.09 13.64 -10.15
C ASN A 115 -0.56 12.31 -9.76
N THR A 116 -0.36 11.29 -10.59
CA THR A 116 -0.90 9.96 -10.34
C THR A 116 0.16 8.87 -10.36
N LEU A 117 -0.13 7.77 -9.66
CA LEU A 117 0.63 6.53 -9.67
C LEU A 117 -0.22 5.40 -10.23
N SER A 118 0.29 4.73 -11.26
CA SER A 118 -0.30 3.51 -11.82
C SER A 118 0.26 2.26 -11.15
N VAL A 119 -0.58 1.51 -10.43
CA VAL A 119 -0.20 0.18 -9.92
C VAL A 119 -0.51 -0.84 -11.00
N VAL A 120 0.53 -1.30 -11.70
CA VAL A 120 0.44 -2.21 -12.85
C VAL A 120 0.79 -3.64 -12.48
N ARG A 121 0.10 -4.62 -13.07
CA ARG A 121 0.32 -6.03 -12.80
C ARG A 121 1.38 -6.62 -13.75
N ARG A 122 2.61 -6.80 -13.26
CA ARG A 122 3.74 -7.34 -14.06
C ARG A 122 4.14 -8.74 -13.59
N HIS A 123 3.49 -9.78 -14.11
CA HIS A 123 3.89 -11.17 -13.83
C HIS A 123 4.97 -11.62 -14.81
N ASP A 124 5.91 -12.44 -14.35
CA ASP A 124 6.95 -13.09 -15.14
C ASP A 124 7.73 -12.13 -16.05
N SER A 125 7.99 -10.92 -15.53
CA SER A 125 8.65 -9.86 -16.27
C SER A 125 10.10 -10.24 -16.53
N LYS A 126 10.49 -10.38 -17.80
CA LYS A 126 11.89 -10.68 -18.18
C LYS A 126 12.89 -9.61 -17.74
N GLU A 127 12.42 -8.38 -17.53
CA GLU A 127 13.24 -7.27 -17.02
C GLU A 127 13.53 -7.37 -15.52
N ASP A 128 12.77 -8.18 -14.79
CA ASP A 128 12.97 -8.39 -13.35
C ASP A 128 13.89 -9.59 -13.13
N GLY A 129 15.18 -9.29 -12.97
CA GLY A 129 16.22 -10.30 -12.72
C GLY A 129 16.20 -10.89 -11.31
N ARG A 130 15.27 -10.50 -10.43
CA ARG A 130 15.17 -11.07 -9.07
C ARG A 130 14.74 -12.53 -9.15
N SER A 131 15.39 -13.40 -8.37
CA SER A 131 15.01 -14.82 -8.27
C SER A 131 13.58 -15.03 -7.79
N TYR A 132 13.06 -14.12 -6.97
CA TYR A 132 11.68 -14.11 -6.49
C TYR A 132 11.03 -12.78 -6.84
N GLN A 133 10.29 -12.76 -7.95
CA GLN A 133 9.60 -11.56 -8.41
C GLN A 133 8.42 -11.22 -7.48
N PRO A 134 8.27 -9.96 -7.03
CA PRO A 134 7.12 -9.53 -6.25
C PRO A 134 5.84 -9.57 -7.08
N LEU A 135 4.89 -10.40 -6.68
CA LEU A 135 3.62 -10.56 -7.37
C LEU A 135 2.59 -9.55 -6.89
N VAL A 136 1.93 -8.90 -7.85
CA VAL A 136 0.81 -8.00 -7.60
C VAL A 136 -0.49 -8.81 -7.62
N LYS A 137 -1.07 -9.04 -6.43
CA LYS A 137 -2.30 -9.83 -6.28
C LYS A 137 -3.55 -9.11 -6.79
N THR A 138 -3.55 -7.78 -6.75
CA THR A 138 -4.71 -6.93 -7.02
C THR A 138 -4.75 -6.49 -8.48
N GLY A 139 -5.95 -6.16 -8.97
CA GLY A 139 -6.11 -5.54 -10.29
C GLY A 139 -5.42 -4.18 -10.36
N GLU A 140 -5.20 -3.75 -11.59
CA GLU A 140 -4.55 -2.46 -11.89
C GLU A 140 -5.42 -1.31 -11.39
N ARG A 141 -4.78 -0.24 -10.91
CA ARG A 141 -5.46 0.96 -10.45
C ARG A 141 -4.56 2.18 -10.57
N VAL A 142 -5.17 3.34 -10.71
CA VAL A 142 -4.50 4.64 -10.65
C VAL A 142 -4.80 5.25 -9.27
N ILE A 143 -3.77 5.76 -8.61
CA ILE A 143 -3.84 6.38 -7.28
C ILE A 143 -3.40 7.84 -7.41
N PRO A 144 -4.19 8.83 -6.99
CA PRO A 144 -3.74 10.23 -6.96
C PRO A 144 -2.65 10.40 -5.90
N LEU A 145 -1.70 11.29 -6.18
CA LEU A 145 -0.60 11.67 -5.29
C LEU A 145 -0.81 13.10 -4.82
N SER A 146 -0.44 13.39 -3.58
CA SER A 146 -0.29 14.78 -3.14
C SER A 146 0.99 15.38 -3.74
N ASP A 147 1.04 16.70 -3.86
CA ASP A 147 2.20 17.41 -4.40
C ASP A 147 3.46 17.14 -3.56
N GLU A 148 3.32 17.08 -2.23
CA GLU A 148 4.42 16.78 -1.32
C GLU A 148 4.98 15.38 -1.53
N LEU A 149 4.10 14.39 -1.71
CA LEU A 149 4.50 13.01 -1.95
C LEU A 149 5.18 12.87 -3.32
N ALA A 150 4.64 13.52 -4.35
CA ALA A 150 5.24 13.55 -5.68
C ALA A 150 6.66 14.17 -5.63
N CYS A 151 6.83 15.27 -4.89
CA CYS A 151 8.14 15.89 -4.68
C CYS A 151 9.11 14.94 -3.96
N GLU A 152 8.69 14.28 -2.87
CA GLU A 152 9.56 13.34 -2.13
C GLU A 152 10.03 12.16 -3.01
N ILE A 153 9.13 11.64 -3.85
CA ILE A 153 9.45 10.57 -4.81
C ILE A 153 10.46 11.09 -5.84
N PHE A 154 10.24 12.28 -6.40
CA PHE A 154 11.12 12.86 -7.40
C PHE A 154 12.52 13.17 -6.84
N ASP A 155 12.58 13.70 -5.62
CA ASP A 155 13.83 13.95 -4.92
C ASP A 155 14.61 12.66 -4.69
N TYR A 156 13.93 11.57 -4.31
CA TYR A 156 14.58 10.28 -4.21
C TYR A 156 15.10 9.78 -5.56
N ILE A 157 14.31 9.90 -6.63
CA ILE A 157 14.71 9.47 -7.98
C ILE A 157 15.99 10.18 -8.40
N SER A 158 16.00 11.51 -8.31
CA SER A 158 17.09 12.36 -8.81
C SER A 158 18.31 12.36 -7.91
N ASN A 159 18.12 12.46 -6.59
CA ASN A 159 19.24 12.71 -5.67
C ASN A 159 19.83 11.43 -5.05
N SER A 160 19.07 10.34 -5.01
CA SER A 160 19.49 9.10 -4.35
C SER A 160 19.55 7.92 -5.31
N ARG A 161 18.44 7.58 -5.96
CA ARG A 161 18.32 6.41 -6.83
C ARG A 161 19.26 6.50 -8.03
N GLU A 162 19.28 7.63 -8.73
CA GLU A 162 20.08 7.82 -9.94
C GLU A 162 21.57 7.49 -9.72
N LYS A 163 22.12 7.88 -8.56
CA LYS A 163 23.52 7.59 -8.17
C LYS A 163 23.82 6.09 -8.16
N MET A 164 22.84 5.26 -7.81
CA MET A 164 22.99 3.81 -7.74
C MET A 164 22.74 3.12 -9.08
N THR A 165 21.91 3.69 -9.95
CA THR A 165 21.40 3.00 -11.14
C THR A 165 22.07 3.41 -12.46
N LYS A 166 23.08 4.27 -12.46
CA LYS A 166 23.72 4.80 -13.69
C LYS A 166 24.09 3.75 -14.75
N ARG A 167 24.39 2.51 -14.33
CA ARG A 167 24.80 1.40 -15.21
C ARG A 167 23.76 0.27 -15.30
N LYS A 168 22.56 0.48 -14.75
CA LYS A 168 21.50 -0.53 -14.68
C LYS A 168 20.47 -0.32 -15.78
N LYS A 169 19.96 -1.41 -16.33
CA LYS A 169 18.96 -1.41 -17.41
C LYS A 169 17.58 -1.78 -16.86
N HIS A 170 17.10 -1.03 -15.87
CA HIS A 170 15.75 -1.19 -15.32
C HIS A 170 15.22 0.11 -14.72
N ASN A 171 13.89 0.22 -14.69
CA ASN A 171 13.20 1.43 -14.21
C ASN A 171 12.53 1.24 -12.83
N PHE A 172 12.78 0.14 -12.12
CA PHE A 172 12.26 -0.06 -10.76
C PHE A 172 12.58 1.11 -9.83
N LEU A 173 11.58 1.62 -9.12
CA LEU A 173 11.70 2.77 -8.23
C LEU A 173 12.69 2.48 -7.10
N LEU A 174 12.41 1.44 -6.31
CA LEU A 174 13.20 1.10 -5.12
C LEU A 174 14.35 0.17 -5.47
N VAL A 175 15.57 0.60 -5.15
CA VAL A 175 16.80 -0.13 -5.47
C VAL A 175 17.65 -0.41 -4.24
N ALA A 176 18.62 -1.30 -4.38
CA ALA A 176 19.61 -1.60 -3.37
C ALA A 176 20.68 -0.48 -3.29
N HIS A 177 20.67 0.25 -2.18
CA HIS A 177 21.69 1.23 -1.82
C HIS A 177 22.78 0.53 -1.02
N CYS A 178 23.69 -0.15 -1.71
CA CYS A 178 24.83 -0.84 -1.12
C CYS A 178 26.05 -0.73 -2.03
N THR A 179 27.20 -1.19 -1.52
CA THR A 179 28.40 -1.40 -2.33
C THR A 179 28.44 -2.84 -2.87
N GLY A 180 29.03 -3.03 -4.05
CA GLY A 180 29.26 -4.35 -4.64
C GLY A 180 28.28 -4.72 -5.77
N LYS A 181 28.17 -6.03 -6.05
CA LYS A 181 27.49 -6.56 -7.26
C LYS A 181 26.01 -6.18 -7.34
N ASN A 182 25.34 -6.15 -6.20
CA ASN A 182 23.91 -5.89 -6.10
C ASN A 182 23.57 -4.39 -6.03
N ALA A 183 24.58 -3.50 -6.03
CA ALA A 183 24.36 -2.07 -5.99
C ALA A 183 23.48 -1.62 -7.16
N GLY A 184 22.41 -0.90 -6.87
CA GLY A 184 21.46 -0.40 -7.87
C GLY A 184 20.46 -1.42 -8.40
N GLU A 185 20.56 -2.70 -8.03
CA GLU A 185 19.56 -3.71 -8.41
C GLU A 185 18.20 -3.45 -7.73
N PRO A 186 17.08 -3.95 -8.29
CA PRO A 186 15.76 -3.79 -7.69
C PRO A 186 15.72 -4.36 -6.27
N LEU A 187 15.07 -3.64 -5.35
CA LEU A 187 15.00 -4.07 -3.95
C LEU A 187 14.27 -5.42 -3.84
N SER A 188 14.88 -6.38 -3.16
CA SER A 188 14.29 -7.71 -2.97
C SER A 188 13.26 -7.72 -1.84
N ILE A 189 12.37 -8.71 -1.84
CA ILE A 189 11.44 -8.98 -0.74
C ILE A 189 12.21 -9.20 0.56
N SER A 190 13.29 -9.98 0.52
CA SER A 190 14.13 -10.23 1.70
C SER A 190 14.79 -8.97 2.25
N ALA A 191 15.20 -8.04 1.40
CA ALA A 191 15.76 -6.75 1.83
C ALA A 191 14.69 -5.88 2.49
N TYR A 192 13.48 -5.84 1.93
CA TYR A 192 12.33 -5.15 2.52
C TYR A 192 11.96 -5.72 3.91
N GLU A 193 11.86 -7.04 4.04
CA GLU A 193 11.60 -7.70 5.33
C GLU A 193 12.74 -7.46 6.34
N LYS A 194 14.00 -7.34 5.87
CA LYS A 194 15.14 -6.95 6.70
C LYS A 194 15.00 -5.52 7.24
N VAL A 195 14.44 -4.59 6.47
CA VAL A 195 14.16 -3.23 6.94
C VAL A 195 13.11 -3.27 8.05
N ILE A 196 12.01 -3.98 7.86
CA ILE A 196 10.96 -4.13 8.89
C ILE A 196 11.53 -4.75 10.18
N SER A 197 12.21 -5.88 10.06
CA SER A 197 12.79 -6.59 11.22
C SER A 197 13.85 -5.76 11.97
N THR A 198 14.59 -4.89 11.29
CA THR A 198 15.50 -3.94 11.94
C THR A 198 14.73 -2.93 12.78
N LEU A 199 13.64 -2.35 12.24
CA LEU A 199 12.80 -1.41 12.99
C LEU A 199 12.12 -2.05 14.20
N LYS A 200 11.61 -3.28 14.05
CA LYS A 200 11.04 -4.07 15.17
C LYS A 200 12.01 -4.25 16.33
N ARG A 201 13.30 -4.39 16.02
CA ARG A 201 14.36 -4.62 17.02
C ARG A 201 14.86 -3.31 17.62
N ALA A 202 14.73 -2.20 16.91
CA ALA A 202 15.12 -0.88 17.38
C ALA A 202 14.16 -0.32 18.43
N SER A 203 12.88 -0.69 18.39
CA SER A 203 11.85 -0.21 19.33
C SER A 203 10.87 -1.33 19.69
N PRO A 204 10.66 -1.61 20.99
CA PRO A 204 9.63 -2.54 21.45
C PRO A 204 8.22 -2.15 21.00
N GLU A 205 7.92 -0.86 20.87
CA GLU A 205 6.61 -0.36 20.40
C GLU A 205 6.29 -0.87 18.99
N LEU A 206 7.32 -1.15 18.17
CA LEU A 206 7.15 -1.62 16.80
C LEU A 206 7.18 -3.15 16.66
N TYR A 207 7.13 -3.94 17.74
CA TYR A 207 7.27 -5.41 17.68
C TYR A 207 6.32 -6.09 16.67
N ASN A 208 5.10 -5.56 16.54
CA ASN A 208 4.07 -6.07 15.64
C ASN A 208 4.10 -5.45 14.23
N LEU A 209 5.04 -4.56 13.91
CA LEU A 209 5.13 -3.88 12.61
C LEU A 209 5.09 -4.89 11.44
N SER A 210 4.29 -4.63 10.41
CA SER A 210 4.35 -5.43 9.18
C SER A 210 3.78 -4.64 8.02
N GLY A 211 4.12 -5.05 6.79
CA GLY A 211 3.52 -4.49 5.59
C GLY A 211 1.98 -4.57 5.59
N HIS A 212 1.41 -5.60 6.23
CA HIS A 212 -0.04 -5.74 6.33
C HIS A 212 -0.66 -4.73 7.29
N ARG A 213 -0.03 -4.48 8.46
CA ARG A 213 -0.53 -3.47 9.41
C ARG A 213 -0.43 -2.06 8.84
N LEU A 214 0.63 -1.73 8.09
CA LEU A 214 0.75 -0.44 7.40
C LEU A 214 -0.39 -0.22 6.41
N ARG A 215 -0.75 -1.25 5.64
CA ARG A 215 -1.92 -1.20 4.76
C ARG A 215 -3.24 -1.04 5.52
N HIS A 216 -3.38 -1.67 6.69
CA HIS A 216 -4.57 -1.49 7.53
C HIS A 216 -4.66 -0.06 8.10
N SER A 217 -3.54 0.53 8.51
CA SER A 217 -3.49 1.95 8.91
C SER A 217 -4.02 2.87 7.81
N TRP A 218 -3.61 2.66 6.56
CA TRP A 218 -4.13 3.46 5.46
C TRP A 218 -5.66 3.35 5.31
N ASN A 219 -6.23 2.14 5.38
CA ASN A 219 -7.70 1.96 5.31
C ASN A 219 -8.45 2.58 6.52
N TYR A 220 -7.76 2.87 7.62
CA TYR A 220 -8.35 3.51 8.78
C TYR A 220 -8.27 5.03 8.68
N MET A 221 -7.18 5.56 8.12
CA MET A 221 -6.96 7.01 7.96
C MET A 221 -7.75 7.62 6.79
N TYR A 222 -8.09 6.84 5.77
CA TYR A 222 -8.77 7.26 4.53
C TYR A 222 -9.92 6.32 4.18
#